data_AF-A0A5D0VZW1-F1
#
_entry.id   AF-A0A5D0VZW1-F1
#
_cell.length_a   1.000
_cell.length_b   1.000
_cell.length_c   1.000
_cell.angle_alpha   90.00
_cell.angle_beta   90.00
_cell.angle_gamma   90.00
#
_symmetry.space_group_name_H-M   'P 1'
#
loop_
_entity.id
_entity.type
_entity.pdbx_description
1 polymer ?
#
loop_
_entity_poly.entity_id
_entity_poly.type
_entity_poly.pdbx_seq_one_letter_code
_entity_poly.pdbx_strand_id
1 'polypeptide(L)'
;MIEFDKAKWRLALLWFGVCGFLFFIVFLQTILDKYGQRSTEVWNWLLPNLMPVLTMMAGVIVSDMKAAPVTRFVQVPFYYFAGGLSCFYLLLIAVIILLGPVIEETAGLLIFDVIGRTGVFLGPMQGVVASAVGIFFLKKTEKG
;
A
#
# COMPACT_ATOMS: atom_id res chain seq x y z
N MET A 1 -15.83 19.35 -3.72
CA MET A 1 -16.00 17.95 -4.20
C MET A 1 -14.95 17.70 -5.27
N ILE A 2 -14.37 16.51 -5.33
CA ILE A 2 -13.40 16.15 -6.38
C ILE A 2 -14.06 15.10 -7.28
N GLU A 3 -13.77 15.17 -8.58
CA GLU A 3 -14.18 14.18 -9.55
C GLU A 3 -13.57 12.81 -9.18
N PHE A 4 -14.44 11.81 -9.03
CA PHE A 4 -14.06 10.48 -8.52
C PHE A 4 -12.95 9.85 -9.36
N ASP A 5 -13.01 9.99 -10.68
CA ASP A 5 -12.01 9.40 -11.57
C ASP A 5 -10.61 9.98 -11.35
N LYS A 6 -10.51 11.30 -11.15
CA LYS A 6 -9.23 11.97 -10.83
C LYS A 6 -8.70 11.51 -9.46
N ALA A 7 -9.56 11.40 -8.46
CA ALA A 7 -9.18 10.98 -7.12
C ALA A 7 -8.74 9.51 -7.07
N LYS A 8 -9.48 8.61 -7.73
CA LYS A 8 -9.15 7.20 -7.93
C LYS A 8 -7.79 7.02 -8.58
N TRP A 9 -7.55 7.69 -9.71
CA TRP A 9 -6.29 7.55 -10.44
C TRP A 9 -5.09 8.08 -9.66
N ARG A 10 -5.25 9.17 -8.90
CA ARG A 10 -4.18 9.66 -8.01
C ARG A 10 -3.83 8.67 -6.91
N LEU A 11 -4.85 8.08 -6.28
CA LEU A 11 -4.65 7.12 -5.19
C LEU A 11 -4.06 5.79 -5.73
N ALA A 12 -4.53 5.34 -6.90
CA ALA A 12 -3.98 4.18 -7.58
C ALA A 12 -2.52 4.42 -7.97
N LEU A 13 -2.19 5.57 -8.59
CA LEU A 13 -0.81 5.88 -8.98
C LEU A 13 0.13 5.94 -7.76
N LEU A 14 -0.35 6.49 -6.64
CA LEU A 14 0.40 6.50 -5.38
C LEU A 14 0.70 5.07 -4.89
N TRP A 15 -0.32 4.21 -4.83
CA TRP A 15 -0.15 2.83 -4.38
C TRP A 15 0.70 2.01 -5.34
N PHE A 16 0.35 1.95 -6.63
CA PHE A 16 1.11 1.19 -7.62
C PHE A 16 2.54 1.72 -7.76
N GLY A 17 2.75 3.04 -7.70
CA GLY A 17 4.07 3.65 -7.76
C GLY A 17 4.94 3.29 -6.56
N VAL A 18 4.45 3.51 -5.34
CA VAL A 18 5.22 3.21 -4.12
C VAL A 18 5.40 1.70 -3.95
N CYS A 19 4.36 0.89 -4.12
CA CYS A 19 4.47 -0.57 -4.04
C CYS A 19 5.41 -1.13 -5.11
N GLY A 20 5.35 -0.63 -6.34
CA GLY A 20 6.25 -1.05 -7.42
C GLY A 20 7.71 -0.70 -7.10
N PHE A 21 7.93 0.50 -6.57
CA PHE A 21 9.26 0.93 -6.11
C PHE A 21 9.79 0.03 -4.97
N LEU A 22 8.99 -0.22 -3.94
CA LEU A 22 9.37 -1.10 -2.81
C LEU A 22 9.61 -2.54 -3.26
N PHE A 23 8.74 -3.06 -4.13
CA PHE A 23 8.91 -4.38 -4.73
C PHE A 23 10.25 -4.46 -5.47
N PHE A 24 10.57 -3.46 -6.30
CA PHE A 24 11.81 -3.44 -7.06
C PHE A 24 13.05 -3.39 -6.16
N ILE A 25 13.00 -2.62 -5.08
CA ILE A 25 14.08 -2.59 -4.08
C ILE A 25 14.29 -3.96 -3.44
N VAL A 26 13.22 -4.58 -2.91
CA VAL A 26 13.32 -5.89 -2.25
C VAL A 26 13.73 -6.98 -3.24
N PHE A 27 13.28 -6.89 -4.49
CA PHE A 27 13.70 -7.75 -5.58
C PHE A 27 15.20 -7.63 -5.88
N LEU A 28 15.73 -6.41 -6.01
CA LEU A 28 17.16 -6.21 -6.18
C LEU A 28 17.95 -6.71 -4.97
N GLN A 29 17.50 -6.44 -3.74
CA GLN A 29 18.16 -6.96 -2.53
C GLN A 29 18.15 -8.50 -2.48
N THR A 30 17.07 -9.13 -2.97
CA THR A 30 16.99 -10.59 -3.10
C THR A 30 18.01 -11.13 -4.10
N ILE A 31 18.16 -10.49 -5.27
CA ILE A 31 19.15 -10.89 -6.29
C ILE A 31 20.58 -10.71 -5.78
N LEU A 32 20.84 -9.65 -5.01
CA LEU A 32 22.14 -9.36 -4.40
C LEU A 32 22.45 -10.25 -3.18
N ASP A 33 21.59 -11.24 -2.90
CA ASP A 33 21.70 -12.18 -1.79
C ASP A 33 21.82 -11.52 -0.40
N LYS A 34 21.28 -10.29 -0.27
CA LYS A 34 21.30 -9.52 1.00
C LYS A 34 20.59 -10.24 2.14
N TYR A 35 19.57 -11.03 1.82
CA TYR A 35 18.74 -11.75 2.79
C TYR A 35 19.13 -13.22 2.96
N GLY A 36 20.06 -13.74 2.15
CA GLY A 36 20.44 -15.16 2.14
C GLY A 36 19.25 -16.11 2.06
N GLN A 37 19.27 -17.15 2.89
CA GLN A 37 18.20 -18.17 2.97
C GLN A 37 16.85 -17.62 3.47
N ARG A 38 16.80 -16.40 4.00
CA ARG A 38 15.58 -15.79 4.59
C ARG A 38 14.85 -14.82 3.67
N SER A 39 15.23 -14.76 2.39
CA SER A 39 14.52 -13.96 1.39
C SER A 39 13.02 -14.25 1.35
N THR A 40 12.62 -15.53 1.46
CA THR A 40 11.22 -15.96 1.51
C THR A 40 10.41 -15.29 2.64
N GLU A 41 11.03 -15.05 3.80
CA GLU A 41 10.35 -14.44 4.96
C GLU A 41 10.06 -12.95 4.71
N VAL A 42 10.97 -12.24 4.06
CA VAL A 42 10.78 -10.84 3.65
C VAL A 42 9.62 -10.73 2.67
N TRP A 43 9.54 -11.64 1.69
CA TRP A 43 8.42 -11.71 0.74
C TRP A 43 7.10 -12.06 1.42
N ASN A 44 7.11 -13.01 2.36
CA ASN A 44 5.93 -13.39 3.14
C ASN A 44 5.43 -12.27 4.04
N TRP A 45 6.28 -11.30 4.41
CA TRP A 45 5.83 -10.09 5.08
C TRP A 45 5.37 -9.01 4.10
N LEU A 46 6.10 -8.81 2.99
CA LEU A 46 5.80 -7.72 2.05
C LEU A 46 4.49 -7.96 1.30
N LEU A 47 4.30 -9.16 0.74
CA LEU A 47 3.17 -9.43 -0.15
C LEU A 47 1.81 -9.28 0.56
N PRO A 48 1.59 -9.82 1.77
CA PRO A 48 0.33 -9.63 2.47
C PRO A 48 0.03 -8.17 2.76
N ASN A 49 1.04 -7.32 3.01
CA ASN A 49 0.85 -5.89 3.30
C ASN A 49 0.46 -5.07 2.06
N LEU A 50 0.86 -5.49 0.85
CA LEU A 50 0.63 -4.74 -0.39
C LEU A 50 -0.53 -5.29 -1.24
N MET A 51 -0.61 -6.61 -1.40
CA MET A 51 -1.49 -7.27 -2.38
C MET A 51 -2.99 -7.01 -2.19
N PRO A 52 -3.56 -7.01 -0.97
CA PRO A 52 -5.00 -6.79 -0.79
C PRO A 52 -5.47 -5.43 -1.31
N VAL A 53 -4.70 -4.38 -1.08
CA VAL A 53 -5.08 -3.02 -1.50
C VAL A 53 -4.88 -2.85 -3.01
N LEU A 54 -3.79 -3.36 -3.57
CA LEU A 54 -3.52 -3.31 -5.01
C LEU A 54 -4.56 -4.08 -5.82
N THR A 55 -4.92 -5.29 -5.38
CA THR A 55 -5.93 -6.12 -6.07
C THR A 55 -7.31 -5.48 -6.00
N MET A 56 -7.69 -4.91 -4.86
CA MET A 56 -8.92 -4.14 -4.72
C MET A 56 -8.95 -2.94 -5.67
N MET A 57 -7.88 -2.13 -5.73
CA MET A 57 -7.78 -0.99 -6.64
C MET A 57 -7.88 -1.41 -8.11
N ALA A 58 -7.16 -2.46 -8.51
CA ALA A 58 -7.24 -3.02 -9.85
C ALA A 58 -8.68 -3.46 -10.19
N GLY A 59 -9.35 -4.15 -9.27
CA GLY A 59 -10.73 -4.58 -9.44
C GLY A 59 -11.69 -3.41 -9.67
N VAL A 60 -11.54 -2.32 -8.92
CA VAL A 60 -12.36 -1.10 -9.08
C VAL A 60 -12.10 -0.45 -10.44
N ILE A 61 -10.84 -0.32 -10.86
CA ILE A 61 -10.48 0.27 -12.15
C ILE A 61 -11.09 -0.55 -13.30
N VAL A 62 -10.96 -1.88 -13.27
CA VAL A 62 -11.54 -2.78 -14.28
C VAL A 62 -13.08 -2.73 -14.27
N SER A 63 -13.69 -2.64 -13.09
CA SER A 63 -15.15 -2.51 -12.97
C SER A 63 -15.66 -1.20 -13.57
N ASP A 64 -14.95 -0.09 -13.38
CA ASP A 64 -15.35 1.20 -13.96
C ASP A 64 -15.13 1.25 -15.47
N MET A 65 -14.12 0.56 -16.02
CA MET A 65 -13.93 0.44 -17.47
C MET A 65 -15.11 -0.26 -18.18
N LYS A 66 -15.84 -1.13 -17.46
CA LYS A 66 -17.03 -1.82 -17.98
C LYS A 66 -18.33 -1.04 -17.76
N ALA A 67 -18.32 -0.02 -16.91
CA ALA A 67 -19.49 0.77 -16.58
C ALA A 67 -19.69 1.92 -17.59
N ALA A 68 -20.95 2.35 -17.77
CA ALA A 68 -21.23 3.56 -18.54
C ALA A 68 -20.53 4.78 -17.91
N PRO A 69 -20.02 5.73 -18.72
CA PRO A 69 -19.34 6.91 -18.20
C PRO A 69 -20.35 7.78 -17.44
N VAL A 70 -20.26 7.76 -16.11
CA VAL A 70 -21.09 8.57 -15.21
C VAL A 70 -20.16 9.44 -14.37
N THR A 71 -20.35 10.76 -14.40
CA THR A 71 -19.55 11.70 -13.62
C THR A 71 -19.88 11.58 -12.14
N ARG A 72 -18.99 10.99 -11.35
CA ARG A 72 -19.15 10.79 -9.90
C ARG A 72 -18.31 11.80 -9.13
N PHE A 73 -18.80 12.23 -7.95
CA PHE A 73 -18.11 13.16 -7.07
C PHE A 73 -17.88 12.55 -5.69
N VAL A 74 -16.72 12.85 -5.09
CA VAL A 74 -16.39 12.46 -3.71
C VAL A 74 -16.20 13.69 -2.84
N GLN A 75 -16.58 13.56 -1.56
CA GLN A 75 -16.32 14.55 -0.54
C GLN A 75 -14.83 14.68 -0.27
N VAL A 76 -14.34 15.92 -0.36
CA VAL A 76 -12.91 16.26 -0.22
C VAL A 76 -12.28 15.77 1.09
N PRO A 77 -12.94 15.86 2.26
CA PRO A 77 -12.35 15.39 3.51
C PRO A 77 -12.07 13.89 3.51
N PHE A 78 -12.95 13.10 2.89
CA PHE A 78 -12.82 11.64 2.85
C PHE A 78 -11.67 11.20 1.94
N TYR A 79 -11.45 11.93 0.83
CA TYR A 79 -10.28 11.72 -0.04
C TYR A 79 -8.96 11.99 0.70
N TYR A 80 -8.85 13.10 1.44
CA TYR A 80 -7.64 13.41 2.20
C TYR A 80 -7.43 12.44 3.37
N PHE A 81 -8.49 11.96 4.01
CA PHE A 81 -8.39 10.95 5.07
C PHE A 81 -7.86 9.61 4.53
N ALA A 82 -8.48 9.06 3.48
CA ALA A 82 -8.05 7.79 2.88
C ALA A 82 -6.64 7.91 2.24
N GLY A 83 -6.35 9.04 1.59
CA GLY A 83 -5.04 9.32 1.01
C GLY A 83 -3.95 9.50 2.07
N GLY A 84 -4.25 10.23 3.15
CA GLY A 84 -3.32 10.44 4.27
C GLY A 84 -2.99 9.14 4.99
N LEU A 85 -4.01 8.32 5.27
CA LEU A 85 -3.83 7.03 5.91
C LEU A 85 -3.04 6.05 5.02
N SER A 86 -3.32 6.05 3.71
CA SER A 86 -2.56 5.29 2.72
C SER A 86 -1.08 5.71 2.67
N CYS A 87 -0.85 7.02 2.60
CA CYS A 87 0.49 7.59 2.55
C CYS A 87 1.28 7.25 3.83
N PHE A 88 0.67 7.43 5.00
CA PHE A 88 1.28 7.08 6.28
C PHE A 88 1.66 5.60 6.35
N TYR A 89 0.74 4.71 5.97
CA TYR A 89 0.99 3.27 5.98
C TYR A 89 2.11 2.85 5.02
N LEU A 90 2.09 3.35 3.78
CA LEU A 90 3.13 3.07 2.80
C LEU A 90 4.49 3.64 3.23
N LEU A 91 4.51 4.79 3.89
CA LEU A 91 5.73 5.38 4.43
C LEU A 91 6.31 4.51 5.55
N LEU A 92 5.48 3.95 6.44
CA LEU A 92 5.94 3.00 7.44
C LEU A 92 6.63 1.78 6.81
N ILE A 93 6.01 1.17 5.80
CA ILE A 93 6.60 0.03 5.08
C ILE A 93 7.91 0.45 4.41
N ALA A 94 7.92 1.61 3.74
CA ALA A 94 9.11 2.12 3.07
C ALA A 94 10.26 2.36 4.05
N VAL A 95 9.97 2.95 5.21
CA VAL A 95 10.96 3.20 6.26
C VAL A 95 11.56 1.89 6.78
N ILE A 96 10.75 0.86 7.02
CA ILE A 96 11.25 -0.46 7.48
C ILE A 96 12.21 -1.08 6.47
N ILE A 97 11.86 -1.04 5.17
CA ILE A 97 12.69 -1.61 4.10
C ILE A 97 13.96 -0.80 3.88
N LEU A 98 13.86 0.54 3.84
CA LEU A 98 14.97 1.45 3.55
C LEU A 98 15.94 1.58 4.73
N LEU A 99 15.45 1.55 5.96
CA LEU A 99 16.29 1.58 7.17
C LEU A 99 16.85 0.21 7.54
N GLY A 100 16.38 -0.87 6.92
CA GLY A 100 16.92 -2.21 7.09
C GLY A 100 18.45 -2.28 7.16
N PRO A 101 19.18 -1.85 6.11
CA PRO A 101 20.65 -1.87 6.12
C PRO A 101 21.27 -0.98 7.21
N VAL A 102 20.65 0.16 7.54
CA VAL A 102 21.14 1.06 8.59
C VAL A 102 20.96 0.44 9.98
N ILE A 103 19.84 -0.24 10.22
CA ILE A 103 19.56 -0.93 11.48
C ILE A 103 20.51 -2.11 11.68
N GLU A 104 20.79 -2.85 10.61
CA GLU A 104 21.78 -3.94 10.63
C GLU A 104 23.18 -3.42 11.00
N GLU A 105 23.60 -2.30 10.41
CA GLU A 105 24.91 -1.70 10.68
C GLU A 105 25.01 -1.06 12.08
N THR A 106 23.96 -0.37 12.54
CA THR A 106 24.01 0.44 13.76
C THR A 106 23.62 -0.34 15.02
N ALA A 107 22.61 -1.21 14.91
CA ALA A 107 22.03 -1.92 16.05
C ALA A 107 22.39 -3.42 16.07
N GLY A 108 23.03 -3.93 15.01
CA GLY A 108 23.34 -5.36 14.87
C GLY A 108 22.09 -6.25 14.79
N LEU A 109 20.91 -5.65 14.59
CA LEU A 109 19.65 -6.35 14.45
C LEU A 109 19.44 -6.67 12.97
N LEU A 110 19.22 -7.95 12.67
CA LEU A 110 18.84 -8.36 11.32
C LEU A 110 17.49 -7.71 10.97
N ILE A 111 17.34 -7.27 9.72
CA ILE A 111 16.07 -6.70 9.25
C ILE A 111 14.89 -7.64 9.50
N PHE A 112 15.16 -8.95 9.51
CA PHE A 112 14.23 -10.00 9.89
C PHE A 112 13.59 -9.77 11.27
N ASP A 113 14.38 -9.47 12.31
CA ASP A 113 13.86 -9.30 13.67
C ASP A 113 12.95 -8.08 13.76
N VAL A 114 13.26 -7.05 12.96
CA VAL A 114 12.45 -5.83 12.84
C VAL A 114 11.14 -6.13 12.12
N ILE A 115 11.19 -6.84 11.01
CA ILE A 115 10.04 -7.25 10.20
C ILE A 115 9.09 -8.15 11.01
N GLY A 116 9.63 -9.13 11.74
CA GLY A 116 8.86 -10.03 12.60
C GLY A 116 8.12 -9.31 13.72
N ARG A 117 8.75 -8.32 14.36
CA ARG A 117 8.14 -7.51 15.44
C ARG A 117 7.09 -6.52 14.92
N THR A 118 7.31 -5.95 13.74
CA THR A 118 6.41 -4.94 13.16
C THR A 118 5.16 -5.54 12.52
N GLY A 119 5.21 -6.81 12.09
CA GLY A 119 4.07 -7.51 11.49
C GLY A 119 2.80 -7.52 12.36
N VAL A 120 2.95 -7.64 13.69
CA VAL A 120 1.81 -7.67 14.64
C VAL A 120 1.02 -6.35 14.63
N PHE A 121 1.70 -5.22 14.44
CA PHE A 121 1.08 -3.89 14.42
C PHE A 121 0.61 -3.49 13.02
N LEU A 122 1.29 -3.96 11.98
CA LEU A 122 0.96 -3.62 10.59
C LEU A 122 -0.31 -4.32 10.10
N GLY A 123 -0.62 -5.53 10.58
CA GLY A 123 -1.87 -6.23 10.22
C GLY A 123 -3.14 -5.44 10.54
N PRO A 124 -3.36 -5.00 11.79
CA PRO A 124 -4.50 -4.15 12.15
C PRO A 124 -4.52 -2.84 11.36
N MET A 125 -3.37 -2.18 11.20
CA MET A 125 -3.26 -0.94 10.42
C MET A 125 -3.64 -1.13 8.96
N GLN A 126 -3.23 -2.26 8.37
CA GLN A 126 -3.63 -2.63 7.03
C GLN A 126 -5.14 -2.80 6.93
N GLY A 127 -5.77 -3.45 7.91
CA GLY A 127 -7.23 -3.59 7.97
C GLY A 127 -7.95 -2.23 7.96
N VAL A 128 -7.45 -1.25 8.73
CA VAL A 128 -8.00 0.11 8.75
C VAL A 128 -7.80 0.81 7.41
N VAL A 129 -6.60 0.72 6.82
CA VAL A 129 -6.28 1.30 5.51
C VAL A 129 -7.15 0.69 4.41
N ALA A 130 -7.21 -0.64 4.33
CA ALA A 130 -7.99 -1.38 3.36
C ALA A 130 -9.49 -1.05 3.48
N SER A 131 -10.00 -0.92 4.71
CA SER A 131 -11.38 -0.52 4.96
C SER A 131 -11.64 0.93 4.52
N ALA A 132 -10.76 1.87 4.86
CA ALA A 132 -10.90 3.27 4.46
C ALA A 132 -10.87 3.45 2.93
N VAL A 133 -9.94 2.76 2.26
CA VAL A 133 -9.82 2.75 0.81
C VAL A 133 -10.98 2.00 0.16
N GLY A 134 -11.43 0.89 0.76
CA GLY A 134 -12.59 0.13 0.29
C GLY A 134 -13.87 0.95 0.35
N ILE A 135 -14.13 1.64 1.47
CA ILE A 135 -15.27 2.57 1.59
C ILE A 135 -15.14 3.71 0.57
N PHE A 136 -13.93 4.20 0.30
CA PHE A 136 -13.69 5.24 -0.71
C PHE A 136 -14.11 4.79 -2.11
N PHE A 137 -13.84 3.53 -2.47
CA PHE A 137 -14.21 2.99 -3.78
C PHE A 137 -15.65 2.46 -3.86
N LEU A 138 -16.20 1.95 -2.76
CA LEU A 138 -17.55 1.37 -2.71
C LEU A 138 -18.64 2.41 -2.52
N LYS A 139 -18.36 3.52 -1.82
CA LYS A 139 -19.35 4.56 -1.52
C LYS A 139 -19.62 5.40 -2.78
N LYS A 140 -20.38 4.84 -3.71
CA LYS A 140 -21.04 5.56 -4.79
C LYS A 140 -21.99 6.57 -4.16
N THR A 141 -21.62 7.85 -4.21
CA THR A 141 -22.60 8.90 -3.93
C THR A 141 -23.27 9.20 -5.28
N GLU A 142 -24.39 8.52 -5.53
CA GLU A 142 -25.33 8.97 -6.57
C GLU A 142 -25.85 10.34 -6.14
N LYS A 143 -25.69 11.34 -7.00
CA LYS A 143 -26.42 12.60 -6.83
C LYS A 143 -27.91 12.25 -6.94
N GLY A 144 -28.65 12.43 -5.84
CA GLY A 144 -30.07 12.73 -5.91
C GLY A 144 -30.28 14.08 -6.59
#